data_AF-A0A1H9YM74-F1
#
_entry.id   AF-A0A1H9YM74-F1
#
_cell.length_a   1.000
_cell.length_b   1.000
_cell.length_c   1.000
_cell.angle_alpha   90.00
_cell.angle_beta   90.00
_cell.angle_gamma   90.00
#
_symmetry.space_group_name_H-M   'P 1'
#
loop_
_entity.id
_entity.type
_entity.pdbx_description
1 polymer ?
#
loop_
_entity_poly.entity_id
_entity_poly.type
_entity_poly.pdbx_seq_one_letter_code
_entity_poly.pdbx_strand_id
1 'polypeptide(L)'
;MNKIIGLIIIQFFMVASAAAADDSHGHFKGKPSETLEQALVNFSEYNQKLSEVLKQETLSALDMQQIHELTYTLENALEKINASMLELTETLEAVHVGSETGDTETTRAEGLRYLETARQIVK
;
A
#
# COMPACT_ATOMS: atom_id res chain seq x y z
N MET A 1 -32.29 -16.37 -70.22
CA MET A 1 -31.33 -15.26 -70.28
C MET A 1 -31.25 -14.63 -68.89
N ASN A 2 -30.13 -14.89 -68.23
CA ASN A 2 -29.55 -14.36 -66.98
C ASN A 2 -30.49 -13.77 -65.92
N LYS A 3 -30.58 -14.44 -64.77
CA LYS A 3 -30.78 -13.76 -63.48
C LYS A 3 -29.54 -13.98 -62.64
N ILE A 4 -28.84 -12.87 -62.44
CA ILE A 4 -27.55 -12.73 -61.76
C ILE A 4 -27.70 -13.21 -60.32
N ILE A 5 -26.92 -14.22 -59.94
CA ILE A 5 -26.76 -14.65 -58.54
C ILE A 5 -25.91 -13.60 -57.85
N GLY A 6 -26.56 -12.67 -57.14
CA GLY A 6 -25.89 -11.72 -56.26
C GLY A 6 -25.47 -12.42 -54.98
N LEU A 7 -24.18 -12.71 -54.83
CA LEU A 7 -23.60 -13.24 -53.61
C LEU A 7 -23.54 -12.09 -52.58
N ILE A 8 -24.51 -12.01 -51.67
CA ILE A 8 -24.46 -11.10 -50.51
C ILE A 8 -23.60 -11.79 -49.44
N ILE A 9 -22.33 -11.38 -49.33
CA ILE A 9 -21.49 -11.73 -48.19
C ILE A 9 -21.86 -10.77 -47.06
N ILE A 10 -22.62 -11.27 -46.08
CA ILE A 10 -22.89 -10.54 -44.84
C ILE A 10 -21.64 -10.68 -43.96
N GLN A 11 -20.76 -9.68 -44.00
CA GLN A 11 -19.68 -9.55 -43.03
C GLN A 11 -20.27 -9.14 -41.68
N PHE A 12 -20.32 -10.11 -40.76
CA PHE A 12 -20.67 -9.88 -39.37
C PHE A 12 -19.49 -9.17 -38.68
N PHE A 13 -19.52 -7.84 -38.63
CA PHE A 13 -18.62 -7.10 -37.73
C PHE A 13 -19.08 -7.37 -36.30
N MET A 14 -18.36 -8.27 -35.61
CA MET A 14 -18.45 -8.31 -34.15
C MET A 14 -17.87 -7.00 -33.62
N VAL A 15 -18.75 -6.09 -33.23
CA VAL A 15 -18.38 -4.99 -32.36
C VAL A 15 -18.04 -5.62 -31.01
N ALA A 16 -16.75 -5.83 -30.77
CA ALA A 16 -16.26 -6.06 -29.42
C ALA A 16 -16.62 -4.80 -28.62
N SER A 17 -17.65 -4.88 -27.79
CA SER A 17 -17.86 -3.89 -26.74
C SER A 17 -16.65 -4.01 -25.83
N ALA A 18 -15.68 -3.11 -26.00
CA ALA A 18 -14.76 -2.77 -24.94
C ALA A 18 -15.65 -2.18 -23.84
N ALA A 19 -16.08 -3.03 -22.91
CA ALA A 19 -16.53 -2.59 -21.60
C ALA A 19 -15.31 -1.89 -20.99
N ALA A 20 -15.22 -0.58 -21.21
CA ALA A 20 -14.39 0.27 -20.39
C ALA A 20 -14.92 0.06 -18.98
N ALA A 21 -14.17 -0.72 -18.19
CA ALA A 21 -14.40 -0.79 -16.76
C ALA A 21 -14.28 0.64 -16.27
N ASP A 22 -15.43 1.22 -15.94
CA ASP A 22 -15.55 2.56 -15.41
C ASP A 22 -14.80 2.59 -14.07
N ASP A 23 -13.61 3.17 -14.07
CA ASP A 23 -12.75 3.38 -12.88
C ASP A 23 -13.38 4.40 -11.89
N SER A 24 -14.67 4.73 -12.08
CA SER A 24 -15.46 5.59 -11.19
C SER A 24 -16.04 4.87 -9.97
N HIS A 25 -15.78 3.57 -9.81
CA HIS A 25 -16.09 2.87 -8.56
C HIS A 25 -15.24 3.48 -7.44
N GLY A 26 -15.84 4.40 -6.68
CA GLY A 26 -15.17 5.20 -5.66
C GLY A 26 -14.26 4.35 -4.79
N HIS A 27 -12.95 4.46 -5.03
CA HIS A 27 -11.94 3.78 -4.23
C HIS A 27 -12.19 4.07 -2.75
N PHE A 28 -12.29 3.01 -1.96
CA PHE A 28 -12.37 3.16 -0.51
C PHE A 28 -11.12 3.89 -0.04
N LYS A 29 -11.30 4.88 0.83
CA LYS A 29 -10.17 5.62 1.41
C LYS A 29 -9.81 4.97 2.74
N GLY A 30 -8.65 4.30 2.77
CA GLY A 30 -8.05 3.82 4.00
C GLY A 30 -7.86 4.93 5.02
N LYS A 31 -7.79 4.57 6.31
CA LYS A 31 -7.49 5.53 7.38
C LYS A 31 -6.11 6.16 7.12
N PRO A 32 -5.94 7.48 7.31
CA PRO A 32 -4.67 8.16 7.08
C PRO A 32 -3.61 7.76 8.13
N SER A 33 -2.34 7.81 7.72
CA SER A 33 -1.15 7.54 8.54
C SER A 33 -0.13 8.67 8.33
N GLU A 34 -0.35 9.83 8.96
CA GLU A 34 0.46 11.03 8.72
C GLU A 34 1.80 10.99 9.48
N THR A 35 1.83 10.26 10.60
CA THR A 35 3.00 10.08 11.47
C THR A 35 3.37 8.60 11.60
N LEU A 36 4.62 8.31 11.97
CA LEU A 36 5.07 6.93 12.24
C LEU A 36 4.23 6.27 13.33
N GLU A 37 3.89 6.99 14.40
CA GLU A 37 3.06 6.46 15.49
C GLU A 37 1.66 6.07 14.99
N GLN A 38 1.00 6.94 14.21
CA GLN A 38 -0.29 6.61 13.58
C GLN A 38 -0.16 5.40 12.64
N ALA A 39 0.92 5.35 11.86
CA ALA A 39 1.17 4.26 10.93
C ALA A 39 1.33 2.92 11.67
N LEU A 40 2.11 2.88 12.76
CA LEU A 40 2.31 1.67 13.57
C LEU A 40 1.02 1.22 14.27
N VAL A 41 0.22 2.16 14.79
CA VAL A 41 -1.10 1.85 15.35
C VAL A 41 -2.03 1.26 14.29
N ASN A 42 -2.16 1.93 13.15
CA ASN A 42 -2.99 1.46 12.04
C ASN A 42 -2.51 0.09 11.54
N PHE A 43 -1.20 -0.09 11.38
CA PHE A 43 -0.60 -1.34 10.95
C PHE A 43 -0.92 -2.48 11.91
N SER A 44 -0.73 -2.28 13.22
CA SER A 44 -1.03 -3.30 14.24
C SER A 44 -2.51 -3.65 14.28
N GLU A 45 -3.39 -2.65 14.44
CA GLU A 45 -4.83 -2.86 14.57
C GLU A 45 -5.45 -3.52 13.34
N TYR A 46 -5.04 -3.10 12.14
CA TYR A 46 -5.65 -3.60 10.90
C TYR A 46 -5.07 -4.96 10.50
N ASN A 47 -3.82 -5.28 10.87
CA ASN A 47 -3.33 -6.64 10.74
C ASN A 47 -4.08 -7.61 11.67
N GLN A 48 -4.42 -7.17 12.88
CA GLN A 48 -5.27 -7.98 13.77
C GLN A 48 -6.64 -8.23 13.12
N LYS A 49 -7.31 -7.20 12.60
CA LYS A 49 -8.60 -7.34 11.91
C LYS A 49 -8.50 -8.26 10.69
N LEU A 50 -7.49 -8.07 9.86
CA LEU A 50 -7.22 -8.92 8.69
C LEU A 50 -7.02 -10.37 9.13
N SER A 51 -6.23 -10.60 10.17
CA SER A 51 -6.01 -11.94 10.73
C SER A 51 -7.32 -12.59 11.18
N GLU A 52 -8.21 -11.87 11.86
CA GLU A 52 -9.51 -12.42 12.28
C GLU A 52 -10.37 -12.84 11.09
N VAL A 53 -10.47 -12.02 10.04
CA VAL A 53 -11.25 -12.38 8.83
C VAL A 53 -10.67 -13.63 8.16
N LEU A 54 -9.34 -13.75 8.13
CA LEU A 54 -8.63 -14.86 7.50
C LEU A 54 -8.66 -16.19 8.30
N LYS A 55 -9.18 -16.21 9.53
CA LYS A 55 -9.36 -17.46 10.29
C LYS A 55 -10.50 -18.34 9.76
N GLN A 56 -11.35 -17.81 8.88
CA GLN A 56 -12.47 -18.54 8.31
C GLN A 56 -11.98 -19.63 7.33
N GLU A 57 -12.67 -20.77 7.30
CA GLU A 57 -12.34 -21.87 6.36
C GLU A 57 -12.58 -21.47 4.90
N THR A 58 -13.56 -20.61 4.66
CA THR A 58 -13.92 -20.08 3.34
C THR A 58 -14.20 -18.58 3.43
N LEU A 59 -13.83 -17.82 2.41
CA LEU A 59 -14.11 -16.39 2.31
C LEU A 59 -15.32 -16.14 1.41
N SER A 60 -16.33 -15.44 1.93
CA SER A 60 -17.47 -14.97 1.14
C SER A 60 -17.09 -13.72 0.34
N ALA A 61 -17.97 -13.30 -0.58
CA ALA A 61 -17.79 -12.04 -1.31
C ALA A 61 -17.72 -10.82 -0.37
N LEU A 62 -18.43 -10.85 0.76
CA LEU A 62 -18.39 -9.80 1.77
C LEU A 62 -17.05 -9.77 2.50
N ASP A 63 -16.49 -10.95 2.84
CA ASP A 63 -15.16 -11.04 3.46
C ASP A 63 -14.09 -10.49 2.52
N MET A 64 -14.18 -10.80 1.23
CA MET A 64 -13.26 -10.26 0.22
C MET A 64 -13.33 -8.74 0.12
N GLN A 65 -14.53 -8.16 0.17
CA GLN A 65 -14.69 -6.70 0.22
C GLN A 65 -14.09 -6.13 1.52
N GLN A 66 -14.35 -6.74 2.66
CA GLN A 66 -13.80 -6.29 3.94
C GLN A 66 -12.27 -6.33 3.92
N ILE A 67 -11.67 -7.41 3.41
CA ILE A 67 -10.22 -7.52 3.25
C ILE A 67 -9.70 -6.39 2.37
N HIS A 68 -10.35 -6.09 1.24
CA HIS A 68 -9.96 -4.99 0.36
C HIS A 68 -9.98 -3.62 1.06
N GLU A 69 -10.99 -3.35 1.88
CA GLU A 69 -11.07 -2.10 2.67
C GLU A 69 -10.00 -2.05 3.78
N LEU A 70 -9.72 -3.18 4.44
CA LEU A 70 -8.63 -3.28 5.40
C LEU A 70 -7.27 -3.01 4.76
N THR A 71 -7.04 -3.54 3.54
CA THR A 71 -5.76 -3.38 2.84
C THR A 71 -5.47 -1.94 2.47
N TYR A 72 -6.46 -1.10 2.13
CA TYR A 72 -6.22 0.33 1.91
C TYR A 72 -5.63 1.04 3.13
N THR A 73 -6.07 0.69 4.34
CA THR A 73 -5.49 1.29 5.56
C THR A 73 -4.09 0.75 5.84
N LEU A 74 -3.87 -0.54 5.58
CA LEU A 74 -2.56 -1.17 5.71
C LEU A 74 -1.56 -0.59 4.70
N GLU A 75 -1.98 -0.29 3.48
CA GLU A 75 -1.17 0.37 2.45
C GLU A 75 -0.72 1.76 2.90
N ASN A 76 -1.67 2.60 3.36
CA ASN A 76 -1.32 3.92 3.91
C ASN A 76 -0.33 3.83 5.08
N ALA A 77 -0.50 2.83 5.96
CA ALA A 77 0.42 2.60 7.07
C ALA A 77 1.80 2.15 6.60
N LEU A 78 1.87 1.19 5.67
CA LEU A 78 3.12 0.70 5.10
C LEU A 78 3.88 1.79 4.34
N GLU A 79 3.20 2.63 3.58
CA GLU A 79 3.80 3.77 2.89
C GLU A 79 4.52 4.68 3.90
N LYS A 80 3.84 5.06 4.99
CA LYS A 80 4.44 5.92 6.01
C LYS A 80 5.56 5.23 6.77
N ILE A 81 5.41 3.95 7.13
CA ILE A 81 6.46 3.16 7.79
C ILE A 81 7.70 3.12 6.89
N ASN A 82 7.56 2.81 5.60
CA ASN A 82 8.66 2.74 4.66
C ASN A 82 9.38 4.08 4.53
N ALA A 83 8.63 5.18 4.39
CA ALA A 83 9.21 6.52 4.36
C ALA A 83 10.00 6.83 5.64
N SER A 84 9.44 6.53 6.82
CA SER A 84 10.12 6.73 8.10
C SER A 84 11.32 5.80 8.31
N MET A 85 11.34 4.59 7.73
CA MET A 85 12.51 3.72 7.78
C MET A 85 13.66 4.27 6.94
N LEU A 86 13.38 4.86 5.78
CA LEU A 86 14.39 5.53 4.96
C LEU A 86 15.02 6.70 5.72
N GLU A 87 14.21 7.56 6.34
CA GLU A 87 14.69 8.66 7.20
C GLU A 87 15.52 8.13 8.39
N LEU A 88 15.12 7.00 8.98
CA LEU A 88 15.85 6.38 10.08
C LEU A 88 17.22 5.85 9.63
N THR A 89 17.31 5.27 8.43
CA THR A 89 18.58 4.84 7.82
C THR A 89 19.52 6.02 7.61
N GLU A 90 19.03 7.14 7.07
CA GLU A 90 19.83 8.36 6.89
C GLU A 90 20.32 8.92 8.23
N THR A 91 19.45 8.93 9.24
CA THR A 91 19.80 9.35 10.60
C THR A 91 20.90 8.47 11.19
N LEU A 92 20.80 7.14 11.01
CA LEU A 92 21.84 6.22 11.48
C LEU A 92 23.17 6.39 10.74
N GLU A 93 23.12 6.67 9.44
CA GLU A 93 24.32 6.92 8.64
C GLU A 93 25.06 8.17 9.13
N ALA A 94 24.34 9.24 9.50
CA ALA A 94 24.96 10.42 10.10
C ALA A 94 25.68 10.10 11.41
N VAL A 95 25.13 9.19 12.23
CA VAL A 95 25.80 8.68 13.44
C VAL A 95 27.08 7.94 13.08
N HIS A 96 27.00 7.06 12.08
CA HIS A 96 28.13 6.26 11.59
C HIS A 96 29.27 7.16 11.10
N VAL A 97 29.02 8.03 10.13
CA VAL A 97 30.02 8.96 9.57
C VAL A 97 30.57 9.91 10.63
N GLY A 98 29.71 10.45 11.51
CA GLY A 98 30.16 11.30 12.62
C GLY A 98 31.14 10.55 13.53
N SER A 99 30.87 9.28 13.82
CA SER A 99 31.75 8.46 14.66
C SER A 99 33.09 8.13 14.00
N GLU A 100 33.11 7.95 12.68
CA GLU A 100 34.33 7.72 11.90
C GLU A 100 35.21 8.96 11.80
N THR A 101 34.60 10.14 11.70
CA THR A 101 35.29 11.42 11.52
C THR A 101 35.66 12.10 12.84
N GLY A 102 35.18 11.58 13.98
CA GLY A 102 35.40 12.17 15.30
C GLY A 102 34.49 13.37 15.62
N ASP A 103 33.41 13.57 14.86
CA ASP A 103 32.40 14.60 15.13
C ASP A 103 31.46 14.16 16.27
N THR A 104 31.90 14.46 17.49
CA THR A 104 31.18 14.07 18.71
C THR A 104 29.80 14.73 18.87
N GLU A 105 29.58 15.90 18.26
CA GLU A 105 28.31 16.62 18.36
C GLU A 105 27.26 15.93 17.49
N THR A 106 27.57 15.71 16.21
CA THR A 106 26.70 14.99 15.27
C THR A 106 26.41 13.59 15.75
N THR A 107 27.42 12.82 16.16
CA THR A 107 27.22 11.45 16.68
C THR A 107 26.23 11.42 17.84
N ARG A 108 26.32 12.38 18.78
CA ARG A 108 25.42 12.43 19.93
C ARG A 108 24.01 12.85 19.52
N ALA A 109 23.88 13.93 18.76
CA ALA A 109 22.59 14.50 18.40
C ALA A 109 21.77 13.53 17.54
N GLU A 110 22.34 13.04 16.44
CA GLU A 110 21.67 12.11 15.55
C GLU A 110 21.48 10.73 16.19
N GLY A 111 22.38 10.32 17.10
CA GLY A 111 22.23 9.08 17.85
C GLY A 111 21.01 9.10 18.78
N LEU A 112 20.76 10.22 19.45
CA LEU A 112 19.57 10.39 20.28
C LEU A 112 18.29 10.38 19.43
N ARG A 113 18.30 11.07 18.28
CA ARG A 113 17.18 11.10 17.33
C ARG A 113 16.89 9.70 16.76
N TYR A 114 17.91 8.97 16.34
CA TYR A 114 17.79 7.60 15.88
C TYR A 114 17.12 6.71 16.94
N LEU A 115 17.62 6.77 18.18
CA LEU A 115 17.09 5.95 19.28
C LEU A 115 15.66 6.33 19.67
N GLU A 116 15.28 7.59 19.56
CA GLU A 116 13.89 8.02 19.78
C GLU A 116 12.94 7.35 18.79
N THR A 117 13.24 7.43 17.49
CA THR A 117 12.43 6.80 16.44
C THR A 117 12.48 5.27 16.50
N ALA A 118 13.66 4.67 16.72
CA ALA A 118 13.83 3.23 16.77
C ALA A 118 12.98 2.57 17.87
N ARG A 119 12.82 3.23 19.02
CA ARG A 119 11.97 2.76 20.13
C ARG A 119 10.47 2.76 19.80
N GLN A 120 10.03 3.53 18.82
CA GLN A 120 8.64 3.47 18.38
C GLN A 120 8.34 2.14 17.66
N ILE A 121 9.33 1.60 16.96
CA ILE A 121 9.23 0.41 16.11
C ILE A 121 9.35 -0.87 16.94
N VAL A 122 10.33 -0.90 17.85
CA VAL A 122 10.62 -2.06 18.71
C VAL A 122 9.85 -1.88 20.02
N LYS A 123 8.55 -2.16 20.00
CA LYS A 123 7.74 -2.29 21.22
C LYS A 123 7.67 -3.75 21.68
#